data_AF-A0A385C036-F1
#
_entry.id   AF-A0A385C036-F1
#
_cell.length_a   1.000
_cell.length_b   1.000
_cell.length_c   1.000
_cell.angle_alpha   90.00
_cell.angle_beta   90.00
_cell.angle_gamma   90.00
#
_symmetry.space_group_name_H-M   'P 1'
#
loop_
_entity.id
_entity.type
_entity.pdbx_description
1 polymer ?
#
loop_
_entity_poly.entity_id
_entity_poly.type
_entity_poly.pdbx_seq_one_letter_code
_entity_poly.pdbx_strand_id
1 'polypeptide(L)'
;MNFKILKPLSIFTLCFCVCATNVSASEKVLQSIDNLDNEDIHTDEGNYFKLIRIEQGCRIEAKFYLSNQQHIYNYYFNNQTLYKATRKTFQYRYKKGEEGSLGAVTGIYQSSSEVYPLTDAEMLKRYKYFKSLFPSTYLKQCT
;
A
#
# COMPACT_ATOMS: atom_id res chain seq x y z
N MET A 1 12.19 -23.05 73.59
CA MET A 1 11.07 -23.10 72.63
C MET A 1 11.22 -21.93 71.66
N ASN A 2 11.58 -22.23 70.41
CA ASN A 2 11.60 -21.29 69.28
C ASN A 2 10.20 -21.20 68.70
N PHE A 3 9.69 -20.00 68.40
CA PHE A 3 8.85 -19.81 67.22
C PHE A 3 9.05 -18.40 66.62
N LYS A 4 9.28 -18.42 65.30
CA LYS A 4 9.78 -17.33 64.45
C LYS A 4 8.67 -16.36 64.10
N ILE A 5 8.98 -15.06 64.11
CA ILE A 5 8.13 -13.98 63.60
C ILE A 5 8.31 -13.94 62.07
N LEU A 6 7.27 -14.31 61.31
CA LEU A 6 7.24 -14.12 59.86
C LEU A 6 6.97 -12.63 59.54
N LYS A 7 7.87 -12.02 58.75
CA LYS A 7 7.66 -10.70 58.15
C LYS A 7 6.77 -10.83 56.90
N PRO A 8 5.83 -9.90 56.65
CA PRO A 8 5.07 -9.89 55.41
C PRO A 8 5.94 -9.37 54.25
N LEU A 9 5.98 -10.15 53.17
CA LEU A 9 6.64 -9.81 51.91
C LEU A 9 5.68 -8.91 51.11
N SER A 10 5.98 -7.61 51.04
CA SER A 10 5.24 -6.68 50.18
C SER A 10 5.60 -6.94 48.71
N ILE A 11 4.67 -7.55 47.99
CA ILE A 11 4.76 -7.71 46.54
C ILE A 11 4.26 -6.41 45.92
N PHE A 12 5.19 -5.56 45.48
CA PHE A 12 4.90 -4.43 44.60
C PHE A 12 4.57 -4.98 43.20
N THR A 13 3.29 -5.16 42.90
CA THR A 13 2.84 -5.43 41.54
C THR A 13 3.00 -4.15 40.71
N LEU A 14 4.09 -4.05 39.96
CA LEU A 14 4.26 -3.02 38.94
C LEU A 14 3.19 -3.26 37.85
N CYS A 15 2.12 -2.49 37.90
CA CYS A 15 1.11 -2.47 36.85
C CYS A 15 1.73 -1.74 35.64
N PHE A 16 2.34 -2.50 34.73
CA PHE A 16 2.70 -2.00 33.40
C PHE A 16 1.40 -1.75 32.63
N CYS A 17 0.89 -0.52 32.75
CA CYS A 17 -0.18 -0.03 31.90
C CYS A 17 0.41 0.18 30.51
N VAL A 18 0.40 -0.87 29.68
CA VAL A 18 0.76 -0.77 28.27
C VAL A 18 -0.34 0.05 27.60
N CYS A 19 -0.13 1.36 27.51
CA CYS A 19 -0.95 2.23 26.67
C CYS A 19 -0.70 1.80 25.22
N ALA A 20 -1.56 0.93 24.70
CA ALA A 20 -1.62 0.62 23.29
C ALA A 20 -2.09 1.88 22.55
N THR A 21 -1.16 2.79 22.26
CA THR A 21 -1.39 3.85 21.29
C THR A 21 -1.51 3.18 19.94
N ASN A 22 -2.75 2.99 19.47
CA ASN A 22 -3.02 2.73 18.06
C ASN A 22 -2.61 4.00 17.30
N VAL A 23 -1.32 4.12 16.99
CA VAL A 23 -0.81 5.11 16.06
C VAL A 23 -1.38 4.72 14.70
N SER A 24 -2.51 5.32 14.35
CA SER A 24 -3.01 5.26 12.98
C SER A 24 -1.95 5.93 12.11
N ALA A 25 -1.23 5.12 11.32
CA ALA A 25 -0.24 5.62 10.38
C ALA A 25 -0.93 6.63 9.44
N SER A 26 -0.55 7.90 9.54
CA SER A 26 -1.16 8.98 8.76
C SER A 26 -0.75 8.84 7.29
N GLU A 27 -1.64 8.30 6.46
CA GLU A 27 -1.51 8.36 5.01
C GLU A 27 -2.05 9.71 4.51
N LYS A 28 -1.27 10.42 3.69
CA LYS A 28 -1.71 11.67 3.03
C LYS A 28 -1.45 11.59 1.53
N VAL A 29 -2.51 11.65 0.73
CA VAL A 29 -2.37 11.80 -0.73
C VAL A 29 -1.73 13.16 -1.03
N LEU A 30 -0.57 13.15 -1.67
CA LEU A 30 0.13 14.35 -2.11
C LEU A 30 -0.35 14.81 -3.49
N GLN A 31 -0.61 13.85 -4.38
CA GLN A 31 -1.12 14.09 -5.72
C GLN A 31 -1.78 12.82 -6.29
N SER A 32 -2.76 13.03 -7.17
CA SER A 32 -3.36 12.00 -8.02
C SER A 32 -3.30 12.40 -9.50
N ILE A 33 -3.24 11.41 -10.37
CA ILE A 33 -3.35 11.53 -11.83
C ILE A 33 -4.31 10.44 -12.28
N ASP A 34 -5.37 10.81 -12.98
CA ASP A 34 -6.39 9.89 -13.47
C ASP A 34 -6.34 9.80 -15.00
N ASN A 35 -6.56 8.60 -15.52
CA ASN A 35 -6.65 8.28 -16.94
C ASN A 35 -5.48 8.83 -17.76
N LEU A 36 -4.27 8.50 -17.32
CA LEU A 36 -3.08 8.78 -18.11
C LEU A 36 -3.11 7.90 -19.36
N ASP A 37 -3.28 8.53 -20.51
CA ASP A 37 -3.22 7.88 -21.81
C ASP A 37 -1.76 7.72 -22.24
N ASN A 38 -1.30 6.47 -22.35
CA ASN A 38 0.05 6.13 -22.81
C ASN A 38 0.02 4.74 -23.46
N GLU A 39 0.58 4.62 -24.66
CA GLU A 39 0.66 3.37 -25.43
C GLU A 39 1.35 2.22 -24.68
N ASP A 40 2.28 2.53 -23.78
CA ASP A 40 2.99 1.54 -22.95
C ASP A 40 2.15 1.05 -21.74
N ILE A 41 0.99 1.67 -21.50
CA ILE A 41 0.09 1.40 -20.38
C ILE A 41 -1.24 0.88 -20.92
N HIS A 42 -1.34 -0.45 -21.05
CA HIS A 42 -2.61 -1.05 -21.40
C HIS A 42 -3.58 -1.01 -20.21
N THR A 43 -4.76 -0.46 -20.46
CA THR A 43 -5.91 -0.51 -19.56
C THR A 43 -7.19 -0.49 -20.40
N ASP A 44 -8.25 -1.17 -19.95
CA ASP A 44 -9.50 -1.26 -20.71
C ASP A 44 -10.47 -0.12 -20.34
N GLU A 45 -10.49 0.26 -19.06
CA GLU A 45 -11.44 1.26 -18.54
C GLU A 45 -10.75 2.34 -17.68
N GLY A 46 -9.50 2.65 -18.03
CA GLY A 46 -8.73 3.74 -17.44
C GLY A 46 -7.77 3.31 -16.34
N ASN A 47 -7.04 4.26 -15.78
CA ASN A 47 -6.01 4.00 -14.77
C ASN A 47 -5.97 5.17 -13.78
N TYR A 48 -5.36 4.95 -12.62
CA TYR A 48 -5.01 6.06 -11.74
C TYR A 48 -3.65 5.85 -11.10
N PHE A 49 -2.99 6.96 -10.80
CA PHE A 49 -1.73 7.02 -10.09
C PHE A 49 -1.88 7.95 -8.89
N LYS A 50 -1.43 7.52 -7.72
CA LYS A 50 -1.39 8.33 -6.51
C LYS A 50 0.01 8.34 -5.92
N LEU A 51 0.48 9.51 -5.54
CA LEU A 51 1.62 9.66 -4.65
C LEU A 51 1.09 9.92 -3.24
N ILE A 52 1.41 9.03 -2.32
CA ILE A 52 0.87 9.01 -0.96
C ILE A 52 2.05 9.11 0.00
N ARG A 53 2.07 10.14 0.84
CA ARG A 53 2.99 10.24 1.97
C ARG A 53 2.55 9.26 3.05
N ILE A 54 3.52 8.50 3.55
CA ILE A 54 3.38 7.54 4.64
C ILE A 54 4.48 7.81 5.67
N GLU A 55 4.45 7.11 6.80
CA GLU A 55 5.42 7.33 7.89
C GLU A 55 6.89 7.14 7.46
N GLN A 56 7.16 6.17 6.58
CA GLN A 56 8.51 5.80 6.13
C GLN A 56 8.88 6.38 4.76
N GLY A 57 8.24 7.49 4.35
CA GLY A 57 8.47 8.16 3.08
C GLY A 57 7.20 8.25 2.24
N CYS A 58 7.20 7.63 1.07
CA CYS A 58 6.08 7.65 0.13
C CYS A 58 5.74 6.26 -0.44
N ARG A 59 4.49 6.13 -0.86
CA ARG A 59 3.97 5.06 -1.71
C ARG A 59 3.48 5.67 -3.01
N ILE A 60 3.96 5.15 -4.14
CA ILE A 60 3.24 5.27 -5.41
C ILE A 60 2.26 4.11 -5.50
N GLU A 61 0.99 4.42 -5.66
CA GLU A 61 -0.06 3.45 -5.96
C GLU A 61 -0.52 3.66 -7.40
N ALA A 62 -0.31 2.66 -8.25
CA ALA A 62 -0.77 2.65 -9.63
C ALA A 62 -1.84 1.58 -9.81
N LYS A 63 -3.02 1.97 -10.26
CA LYS A 63 -4.15 1.06 -10.48
C LYS A 63 -4.55 1.06 -11.94
N PHE A 64 -4.77 -0.14 -12.47
CA PHE A 64 -5.18 -0.40 -13.84
C PHE A 64 -6.48 -1.18 -13.81
N TYR A 65 -7.46 -0.74 -14.60
CA TYR A 65 -8.77 -1.37 -14.70
C TYR A 65 -8.88 -2.12 -16.02
N LEU A 66 -8.77 -3.45 -15.95
CA LEU A 66 -8.90 -4.35 -17.10
C LEU A 66 -10.31 -4.93 -17.14
N SER A 67 -10.69 -5.49 -18.27
CA SER A 67 -12.01 -6.05 -18.56
C SER A 67 -12.44 -7.17 -17.63
N ASN A 68 -11.53 -7.84 -16.90
CA ASN A 68 -11.86 -8.93 -15.97
C ASN A 68 -11.19 -8.82 -14.59
N GLN A 69 -10.27 -7.86 -14.41
CA GLN A 69 -9.51 -7.70 -13.18
C GLN A 69 -8.97 -6.27 -13.02
N GLN A 70 -8.53 -5.92 -11.83
CA GLN A 70 -7.66 -4.77 -11.60
C GLN A 70 -6.32 -5.22 -11.04
N HIS A 71 -5.29 -4.51 -11.46
CA HIS A 71 -3.99 -4.58 -10.82
C HIS A 71 -3.76 -3.32 -9.99
N ILE A 72 -3.24 -3.51 -8.78
CA ILE A 72 -2.75 -2.43 -7.92
C ILE A 72 -1.27 -2.69 -7.68
N TYR A 73 -0.43 -1.83 -8.23
CA TYR A 73 1.00 -1.80 -7.98
C TYR A 73 1.30 -0.78 -6.90
N ASN A 74 2.08 -1.18 -5.91
CA ASN A 74 2.56 -0.28 -4.86
C ASN A 74 4.08 -0.27 -4.83
N TYR A 75 4.66 0.92 -4.86
CA TYR A 75 6.11 1.13 -4.75
C TYR A 75 6.37 2.04 -3.55
N TYR A 76 7.05 1.50 -2.55
CA TYR A 76 7.37 2.19 -1.30
C TYR A 76 8.82 2.63 -1.32
N PHE A 77 9.03 3.93 -1.13
CA PHE A 77 10.34 4.54 -1.21
C PHE A 77 10.45 5.73 -0.25
N ASN A 78 11.66 5.98 0.24
CA ASN A 78 12.03 7.25 0.85
C ASN A 78 12.86 8.07 -0.13
N ASN A 79 13.46 9.18 0.32
CA ASN A 79 14.17 10.16 -0.50
C ASN A 79 14.97 9.59 -1.69
N GLN A 80 15.62 8.43 -1.55
CA GLN A 80 16.43 7.83 -2.61
C GLN A 80 16.20 6.33 -2.80
N THR A 81 15.69 5.62 -1.80
CA THR A 81 15.70 4.15 -1.80
C THR A 81 14.31 3.60 -1.98
N LEU A 82 14.10 2.82 -3.05
CA LEU A 82 12.97 1.90 -3.15
C LEU A 82 13.25 0.72 -2.21
N TYR A 83 12.37 0.47 -1.25
CA TYR A 83 12.57 -0.56 -0.24
C TYR A 83 11.48 -1.65 -0.26
N LYS A 84 10.38 -1.44 -0.98
CA LYS A 84 9.34 -2.46 -1.18
C LYS A 84 8.56 -2.20 -2.44
N ALA A 85 8.25 -3.25 -3.19
CA ALA A 85 7.36 -3.20 -4.34
C ALA A 85 6.41 -4.41 -4.28
N THR A 86 5.12 -4.17 -4.52
CA THR A 86 4.10 -5.23 -4.48
C THR A 86 3.10 -5.07 -5.61
N ARG A 87 2.53 -6.18 -6.07
CA ARG A 87 1.34 -6.19 -6.92
C ARG A 87 0.22 -6.93 -6.21
N LYS A 88 -0.99 -6.39 -6.28
CA LYS A 88 -2.22 -7.10 -5.97
C LYS A 88 -3.06 -7.21 -7.22
N THR A 89 -3.67 -8.37 -7.41
CA THR A 89 -4.67 -8.58 -8.45
C THR A 89 -6.01 -8.81 -7.78
N PHE A 90 -7.03 -8.11 -8.27
CA PHE A 90 -8.39 -8.34 -7.85
C PHE A 90 -9.22 -8.71 -9.07
N GLN A 91 -10.00 -9.77 -8.96
CA GLN A 91 -10.91 -10.18 -10.00
C GLN A 91 -12.29 -9.60 -9.78
N TYR A 92 -13.01 -9.46 -10.88
CA TYR A 92 -14.36 -8.93 -10.91
C TYR A 92 -15.39 -10.05 -10.97
N ARG A 93 -16.50 -9.83 -10.25
CA ARG A 93 -17.74 -10.57 -10.43
C ARG A 93 -18.73 -9.67 -11.14
N TYR A 94 -19.31 -10.14 -12.23
CA TYR A 94 -20.25 -9.37 -13.05
C TYR A 94 -21.70 -9.74 -12.79
N LYS A 95 -22.60 -8.86 -13.21
CA LYS A 95 -23.97 -9.26 -13.53
C LYS A 95 -23.92 -10.28 -14.67
N LYS A 96 -24.78 -11.29 -14.61
CA LYS A 96 -24.84 -12.37 -15.59
C LYS A 96 -25.10 -11.80 -17.00
N GLY A 97 -24.22 -12.10 -17.96
CA GLY A 97 -24.36 -11.67 -19.36
C GLY A 97 -23.82 -10.26 -19.64
N GLU A 98 -23.18 -9.62 -18.66
CA GLU A 98 -22.54 -8.31 -18.79
C GLU A 98 -21.04 -8.39 -18.44
N GLU A 99 -20.42 -9.57 -18.62
CA GLU A 99 -19.00 -9.79 -18.41
C GLU A 99 -18.15 -8.86 -19.31
N GLY A 100 -17.16 -8.20 -18.72
CA GLY A 100 -16.27 -7.29 -19.46
C GLY A 100 -16.49 -5.81 -19.20
N SER A 101 -17.62 -5.42 -18.58
CA SER A 101 -17.94 -4.02 -18.29
C SER A 101 -17.79 -3.68 -16.80
N LEU A 102 -16.96 -2.69 -16.43
CA LEU A 102 -16.84 -2.25 -15.04
C LEU A 102 -18.18 -1.76 -14.47
N GLY A 103 -19.02 -1.14 -15.31
CA GLY A 103 -20.37 -0.70 -14.91
C GLY A 103 -21.28 -1.85 -14.46
N ALA A 104 -20.96 -3.09 -14.85
CA ALA A 104 -21.68 -4.30 -14.48
C ALA A 104 -21.03 -5.08 -13.32
N VAL A 105 -19.95 -4.57 -12.72
CA VAL A 105 -19.28 -5.24 -11.60
C VAL A 105 -20.17 -5.20 -10.34
N THR A 106 -20.42 -6.38 -9.79
CA THR A 106 -21.21 -6.62 -8.57
C THR A 106 -20.34 -6.93 -7.36
N GLY A 107 -19.06 -7.27 -7.58
CA GLY A 107 -18.13 -7.57 -6.51
C GLY A 107 -16.69 -7.60 -6.98
N ILE A 108 -15.78 -7.36 -6.04
CA ILE A 108 -14.34 -7.36 -6.26
C ILE A 108 -13.71 -8.21 -5.16
N TYR A 109 -12.85 -9.16 -5.52
CA TYR A 109 -12.14 -9.99 -4.56
C TYR A 109 -10.65 -10.08 -4.92
N GLN A 110 -9.78 -10.07 -3.92
CA GLN A 110 -8.34 -10.21 -4.14
C GLN A 110 -8.04 -11.65 -4.56
N SER A 111 -7.53 -11.85 -5.77
CA SER A 111 -7.16 -13.17 -6.29
C SER A 111 -5.71 -13.50 -5.99
N SER A 112 -4.82 -12.50 -5.98
CA SER A 112 -3.41 -12.71 -5.66
C SER A 112 -2.73 -11.47 -5.08
N SER A 113 -1.60 -11.71 -4.42
CA SER A 113 -0.68 -10.69 -3.94
C SER A 113 0.74 -11.18 -4.10
N GLU A 114 1.61 -10.30 -4.58
CA GLU A 114 3.00 -10.60 -4.90
C GLU A 114 3.90 -9.49 -4.36
N VAL A 115 5.09 -9.87 -3.89
CA VAL A 115 6.17 -8.94 -3.54
C VAL A 115 7.25 -9.10 -4.60
N TYR A 116 7.63 -8.01 -5.26
CA TYR A 116 8.66 -8.05 -6.29
C TYR A 116 10.06 -8.05 -5.67
N PRO A 117 11.00 -8.83 -6.23
CA PRO A 117 12.42 -8.64 -5.94
C PRO A 117 12.85 -7.23 -6.34
N LEU A 118 13.58 -6.53 -5.47
CA LEU A 118 14.09 -5.19 -5.77
C LEU A 118 15.20 -5.19 -6.85
N THR A 119 15.62 -6.37 -7.29
CA THR A 119 16.54 -6.61 -8.40
C THR A 119 15.84 -6.81 -9.75
N ASP A 120 14.50 -6.89 -9.78
CA ASP A 120 13.74 -7.08 -11.01
C ASP A 120 13.82 -5.83 -11.91
N ALA A 121 14.41 -5.98 -13.09
CA ALA A 121 14.71 -4.87 -13.99
C ALA A 121 13.44 -4.23 -14.59
N GLU A 122 12.40 -5.02 -14.89
CA GLU A 122 11.15 -4.52 -15.46
C GLU A 122 10.35 -3.75 -14.41
N MET A 123 10.28 -4.26 -13.18
CA MET A 123 9.71 -3.59 -12.03
C MET A 123 10.41 -2.26 -11.76
N LEU A 124 11.76 -2.24 -11.76
CA LEU A 124 12.53 -1.01 -11.57
C LEU A 124 12.31 0.01 -12.69
N LYS A 125 12.17 -0.45 -13.95
CA LYS A 125 11.82 0.41 -15.09
C LYS A 125 10.45 1.05 -14.87
N ARG A 126 9.43 0.27 -14.51
CA ARG A 126 8.08 0.77 -14.19
C ARG A 126 8.07 1.75 -13.02
N TYR A 127 8.78 1.43 -11.93
CA TYR A 127 8.91 2.33 -10.78
C TYR A 127 9.48 3.69 -11.19
N LYS A 128 10.59 3.71 -11.94
CA LYS A 128 11.20 4.96 -12.42
C LYS A 128 10.24 5.76 -13.28
N TYR A 129 9.53 5.08 -14.18
CA TYR A 129 8.50 5.71 -15.01
C TYR A 129 7.36 6.30 -14.17
N PHE A 130 6.72 5.52 -13.28
CA PHE A 130 5.63 6.04 -12.45
C PHE A 130 6.07 7.15 -11.51
N LYS A 131 7.29 7.08 -10.95
CA LYS A 131 7.85 8.16 -10.13
C LYS A 131 8.04 9.45 -10.93
N SER A 132 8.39 9.36 -12.22
CA SER A 132 8.57 10.53 -13.09
C SER A 132 7.26 11.28 -13.40
N LEU A 133 6.10 10.66 -13.17
CA LEU A 133 4.79 11.29 -13.36
C LEU A 133 4.52 12.40 -12.33
N PHE A 134 5.21 12.38 -11.18
CA PHE A 134 4.97 13.32 -10.09
C PHE A 134 6.03 14.44 -10.08
N PRO A 135 5.62 15.72 -10.07
CA PRO A 135 6.53 16.85 -9.93
C PRO A 135 7.42 16.76 -8.69
N SER A 136 8.65 17.30 -8.82
CA SER A 136 9.64 17.31 -7.74
C SER A 136 9.17 18.00 -6.46
N THR A 137 8.22 18.95 -6.56
CA THR A 137 7.60 19.63 -5.42
C THR A 137 6.86 18.68 -4.47
N TYR A 138 6.23 17.63 -5.01
CA TYR A 138 5.59 16.60 -4.20
C TYR A 138 6.59 15.53 -3.77
N LEU A 139 7.50 15.12 -4.65
CA LEU A 139 8.53 14.11 -4.34
C LEU A 139 9.47 14.52 -3.20
N LYS A 140 9.74 15.82 -3.03
CA LYS A 140 10.53 16.34 -1.90
C LYS A 140 9.90 16.13 -0.52
N GLN A 141 8.62 15.75 -0.47
CA GLN A 141 7.91 15.46 0.78
C GLN A 141 8.01 13.98 1.20
N CYS A 142 8.74 13.16 0.43
CA CYS A 142 8.93 11.72 0.64
C CYS A 142 10.15 11.38 1.51
N THR A 143 10.31 12.12 2.61
CA THR A 143 11.40 11.94 3.60
C THR A 143 11.12 10.77 4.52
#